data_AF-A0A953SE96-F1
#
_entry.id   AF-A0A953SE96-F1
#
_cell.length_a   1.000
_cell.length_b   1.000
_cell.length_c   1.000
_cell.angle_alpha   90.00
_cell.angle_beta   90.00
_cell.angle_gamma   90.00
#
_symmetry.space_group_name_H-M   'P 1'
#
loop_
_entity.id
_entity.type
_entity.pdbx_description
1 polymer ?
#
loop_
_entity_poly.entity_id
_entity_poly.type
_entity_poly.pdbx_seq_one_letter_code
_entity_poly.pdbx_strand_id
1 'polypeptide(L)'
;MIVGDGNTDKTGNSAFRWSAGTMVDLGSLPGFRSSYPNGVSNSGAVIAGSAWGWSGERNQAVYWNTFGITDLDGEINFLSSDANGISANGVYIIGYRERSDFTFSGFRWSPASGFHDFNSPDASGPRAISDDGSVVVGSGSSGAFKWTSSSGVEVLPGVSSYASDVTGDGRIIVGSSEGLATMWTASGARITLGALPGDSASYASGISADGSVIVGTSGSSRAFRITKLVDVEVDDAANEKDHNTDSYTFADVLDDRTIVRRGHKPGEGGTLDVDVLVAEGMDDSQFELSFEATHEFEGQSPVGREIQF
;
A
#
# COMPACT_ATOMS: atom_id res chain seq x y z
N MET A 1 -13.81 9.59 12.07
CA MET A 1 -14.31 8.55 13.01
C MET A 1 -13.13 7.66 13.35
N ILE A 2 -13.08 7.07 14.55
CA ILE A 2 -12.04 6.11 14.94
C ILE A 2 -12.71 4.77 15.24
N VAL A 3 -12.04 3.66 14.93
CA VAL A 3 -12.46 2.32 15.35
C VAL A 3 -11.37 1.72 16.22
N GLY A 4 -11.76 0.83 17.12
CA GLY A 4 -10.83 0.08 17.95
C GLY A 4 -11.55 -1.06 18.67
N ASP A 5 -10.82 -1.86 19.42
CA ASP A 5 -11.36 -2.91 20.26
C ASP A 5 -11.03 -2.68 21.73
N GLY A 6 -11.89 -3.18 22.60
CA GLY A 6 -11.73 -3.07 24.04
C GLY A 6 -12.37 -4.23 24.76
N ASN A 7 -11.83 -4.56 25.93
CA ASN A 7 -12.44 -5.57 26.79
C ASN A 7 -13.78 -5.03 27.31
N THR A 8 -14.87 -5.71 26.98
CA THR A 8 -16.18 -5.40 27.56
C THR A 8 -16.36 -6.27 28.80
N ASP A 9 -17.36 -6.01 29.64
CA ASP A 9 -17.69 -6.90 30.77
C ASP A 9 -18.18 -8.31 30.30
N LYS A 10 -18.14 -8.58 29.00
CA LYS A 10 -18.32 -9.90 28.36
C LYS A 10 -16.96 -10.57 28.21
N THR A 11 -16.94 -11.87 27.98
CA THR A 11 -15.75 -12.73 28.04
C THR A 11 -14.75 -12.57 26.86
N GLY A 12 -14.73 -11.43 26.18
CA GLY A 12 -13.90 -11.14 24.99
C GLY A 12 -13.89 -9.65 24.57
N ASN A 13 -12.96 -9.29 23.67
CA ASN A 13 -12.83 -7.93 23.15
C ASN A 13 -14.00 -7.61 22.20
N SER A 14 -14.58 -6.41 22.27
CA SER A 14 -15.60 -5.97 21.33
C SER A 14 -15.12 -4.79 20.50
N ALA A 15 -15.41 -4.85 19.21
CA ALA A 15 -15.22 -3.75 18.29
C ALA A 15 -16.12 -2.59 18.72
N PHE A 16 -15.56 -1.38 18.75
CA PHE A 16 -16.30 -0.16 18.97
C PHE A 16 -15.97 0.85 17.87
N ARG A 17 -16.91 1.78 17.65
CA ARG A 17 -16.65 3.01 16.92
C ARG A 17 -16.71 4.20 17.88
N TRP A 18 -15.84 5.16 17.66
CA TRP A 18 -15.82 6.42 18.38
C TRP A 18 -16.05 7.59 17.43
N SER A 19 -17.10 8.36 17.72
CA SER A 19 -17.47 9.55 16.95
C SER A 19 -18.04 10.62 17.88
N ALA A 20 -17.59 11.87 17.71
CA ALA A 20 -18.07 13.03 18.46
C ALA A 20 -18.14 12.80 20.00
N GLY A 21 -17.10 12.20 20.58
CA GLY A 21 -17.02 11.94 22.01
C GLY A 21 -17.82 10.73 22.51
N THR A 22 -18.55 10.03 21.63
CA THR A 22 -19.36 8.87 21.99
C THR A 22 -18.73 7.58 21.49
N MET A 23 -18.56 6.62 22.39
CA MET A 23 -18.16 5.25 22.08
C MET A 23 -19.41 4.39 21.90
N VAL A 24 -19.49 3.67 20.79
CA VAL A 24 -20.60 2.78 20.46
C VAL A 24 -20.04 1.39 20.22
N ASP A 25 -20.47 0.43 21.04
CA ASP A 25 -20.22 -1.00 20.83
C ASP A 25 -20.86 -1.44 19.51
N LEU A 26 -20.07 -2.08 18.65
CA LEU A 26 -20.50 -2.63 17.36
C LEU A 26 -20.99 -4.08 17.48
N GLY A 27 -20.71 -4.73 18.62
CA GLY A 27 -21.02 -6.13 18.87
C GLY A 27 -20.10 -7.10 18.12
N SER A 28 -20.41 -8.39 18.27
CA SER A 28 -19.77 -9.50 17.55
C SER A 28 -20.84 -10.39 16.90
N LEU A 29 -20.42 -11.33 16.06
CA LEU A 29 -21.32 -12.28 15.41
C LEU A 29 -22.00 -13.17 16.47
N PRO A 30 -23.27 -13.54 16.28
CA PRO A 30 -23.92 -14.52 17.16
C PRO A 30 -23.10 -15.81 17.26
N GLY A 31 -22.73 -16.21 18.48
CA GLY A 31 -21.88 -17.38 18.76
C GLY A 31 -20.39 -17.06 18.91
N PHE A 32 -19.94 -15.89 18.45
CA PHE A 32 -18.56 -15.44 18.57
C PHE A 32 -18.35 -14.61 19.83
N ARG A 33 -17.11 -14.63 20.36
CA ARG A 33 -16.77 -13.97 21.64
C ARG A 33 -16.11 -12.63 21.49
N SER A 34 -15.29 -12.49 20.47
CA SER A 34 -14.55 -11.27 20.23
C SER A 34 -14.84 -10.70 18.85
N SER A 35 -14.66 -9.39 18.71
CA SER A 35 -14.65 -8.72 17.42
C SER A 35 -13.57 -7.64 17.39
N TYR A 36 -12.93 -7.49 16.23
CA TYR A 36 -11.83 -6.56 16.01
C TYR A 36 -12.10 -5.75 14.74
N PRO A 37 -12.18 -4.42 14.81
CA PRO A 37 -12.33 -3.59 13.63
C PRO A 37 -10.93 -3.24 13.09
N ASN A 38 -10.65 -3.67 11.87
CA ASN A 38 -9.33 -3.52 11.25
C ASN A 38 -9.28 -2.33 10.28
N GLY A 39 -10.43 -1.87 9.77
CA GLY A 39 -10.49 -0.72 8.87
C GLY A 39 -11.85 -0.04 8.85
N VAL A 40 -11.88 1.21 8.40
CA VAL A 40 -13.08 2.04 8.35
C VAL A 40 -13.08 2.93 7.12
N SER A 41 -14.24 3.07 6.45
CA SER A 41 -14.38 3.96 5.30
C SER A 41 -14.32 5.44 5.69
N ASN A 42 -14.03 6.34 4.74
CA ASN A 42 -13.90 7.78 5.02
C ASN A 42 -15.17 8.40 5.62
N SER A 43 -16.35 7.93 5.20
CA SER A 43 -17.64 8.36 5.76
C SER A 43 -17.91 7.77 7.15
N GLY A 44 -17.19 6.73 7.54
CA GLY A 44 -17.46 5.93 8.73
C GLY A 44 -18.74 5.10 8.64
N ALA A 45 -19.31 4.96 7.45
CA ALA A 45 -20.53 4.18 7.24
C ALA A 45 -20.28 2.67 7.27
N VAL A 46 -19.07 2.24 6.91
CA VAL A 46 -18.69 0.82 6.83
C VAL A 46 -17.39 0.61 7.58
N ILE A 47 -17.35 -0.43 8.41
CA ILE A 47 -16.18 -0.87 9.17
C ILE A 47 -15.94 -2.33 8.79
N ALA A 48 -14.70 -2.68 8.46
CA ALA A 48 -14.30 -4.05 8.16
C ALA A 48 -13.47 -4.61 9.31
N GLY A 49 -13.54 -5.91 9.53
CA GLY A 49 -12.74 -6.56 10.56
C GLY A 49 -13.04 -8.05 10.70
N SER A 50 -12.85 -8.57 11.90
CA SER A 50 -12.96 -10.01 12.16
C SER A 50 -13.76 -10.30 13.42
N ALA A 51 -14.54 -11.38 13.41
CA ALA A 51 -15.17 -11.97 14.58
C ALA A 51 -14.41 -13.25 14.96
N TRP A 52 -14.10 -13.42 16.25
CA TRP A 52 -13.28 -14.53 16.75
C TRP A 52 -14.08 -15.37 17.75
N GLY A 53 -14.11 -16.68 17.49
CA GLY A 53 -14.79 -17.67 18.30
C GLY A 53 -13.93 -18.21 19.45
N TRP A 54 -14.40 -19.29 20.06
CA TRP A 54 -13.68 -20.07 21.07
C TRP A 54 -12.48 -20.84 20.51
N SER A 55 -11.65 -21.42 21.39
CA SER A 55 -10.55 -22.30 20.97
C SER A 55 -11.07 -23.43 20.08
N GLY A 56 -10.69 -23.44 18.80
CA GLY A 56 -11.13 -24.41 17.79
C GLY A 56 -12.25 -23.90 16.88
N GLU A 57 -12.92 -22.80 17.23
CA GLU A 57 -13.75 -22.02 16.30
C GLU A 57 -12.83 -21.10 15.50
N ARG A 58 -13.13 -20.99 14.21
CA ARG A 58 -12.30 -20.24 13.27
C ARG A 58 -12.83 -18.82 13.14
N ASN A 59 -11.93 -17.87 12.95
CA ASN A 59 -12.28 -16.46 12.78
C ASN A 59 -12.98 -16.23 11.44
N GLN A 60 -13.88 -15.26 11.42
CA GLN A 60 -14.66 -14.86 10.25
C GLN A 60 -14.47 -13.38 9.95
N ALA A 61 -14.25 -13.06 8.69
CA ALA A 61 -14.25 -11.71 8.16
C ALA A 61 -15.68 -11.17 8.24
N VAL A 62 -15.80 -9.98 8.81
CA VAL A 62 -17.08 -9.31 9.03
C VAL A 62 -17.01 -7.86 8.57
N TYR A 63 -18.19 -7.29 8.36
CA TYR A 63 -18.33 -5.85 8.27
C TYR A 63 -19.51 -5.34 9.08
N TRP A 64 -19.37 -4.12 9.59
CA TRP A 64 -20.43 -3.40 10.26
C TRP A 64 -20.92 -2.25 9.40
N ASN A 65 -22.23 -2.08 9.36
CA ASN A 65 -22.89 -0.90 8.80
C ASN A 65 -24.07 -0.48 9.68
N THR A 66 -24.97 0.36 9.16
CA THR A 66 -26.17 0.81 9.89
C THR A 66 -27.16 -0.30 10.23
N PHE A 67 -27.07 -1.46 9.58
CA PHE A 67 -27.91 -2.64 9.82
C PHE A 67 -27.29 -3.61 10.84
N GLY A 68 -26.07 -3.34 11.32
CA GLY A 68 -25.35 -4.17 12.28
C GLY A 68 -24.17 -4.90 11.64
N ILE A 69 -23.77 -6.00 12.28
CA ILE A 69 -22.69 -6.87 11.82
C ILE A 69 -23.19 -7.85 10.76
N THR A 70 -22.38 -8.09 9.73
CA THR A 70 -22.61 -9.07 8.67
C THR A 70 -21.38 -9.94 8.50
N ASP A 71 -21.58 -11.25 8.43
CA ASP A 71 -20.58 -12.25 8.07
C ASP A 71 -20.33 -12.21 6.54
N LEU A 72 -19.07 -12.08 6.12
CA LEU A 72 -18.72 -12.10 4.70
C LEU A 72 -18.76 -13.53 4.13
N ASP A 73 -18.48 -14.55 4.94
CA ASP A 73 -18.24 -15.93 4.47
C ASP A 73 -19.52 -16.66 4.04
N GLY A 74 -20.68 -16.27 4.59
CA GLY A 74 -21.96 -16.89 4.27
C GLY A 74 -21.99 -18.40 4.57
N GLU A 75 -22.46 -19.21 3.61
CA GLU A 75 -22.57 -20.68 3.74
C GLU A 75 -21.35 -21.47 3.19
N ILE A 76 -20.24 -20.81 2.86
CA ILE A 76 -19.14 -21.46 2.13
C ILE A 76 -18.08 -22.03 3.09
N ASN A 77 -17.58 -23.24 2.76
CA ASN A 77 -16.59 -24.04 3.49
C ASN A 77 -15.16 -23.42 3.56
N PHE A 78 -15.03 -22.16 3.94
CA PHE A 78 -13.73 -21.64 4.37
C PHE A 78 -13.46 -22.08 5.79
N LEU A 79 -12.18 -22.29 6.05
CA LEU A 79 -11.74 -22.60 7.38
C LEU A 79 -11.78 -21.31 8.19
N SER A 80 -10.95 -20.32 7.87
CA SER A 80 -10.90 -19.03 8.56
C SER A 80 -10.82 -17.87 7.59
N SER A 81 -11.26 -16.68 7.98
CA SER A 81 -11.08 -15.46 7.19
C SER A 81 -10.90 -14.23 8.09
N ASP A 82 -10.12 -13.27 7.60
CA ASP A 82 -9.90 -11.98 8.25
C ASP A 82 -10.03 -10.87 7.22
N ALA A 83 -10.76 -9.80 7.55
CA ALA A 83 -10.73 -8.57 6.77
C ALA A 83 -9.68 -7.62 7.35
N ASN A 84 -8.69 -7.25 6.55
CA ASN A 84 -7.56 -6.43 6.97
C ASN A 84 -7.75 -4.94 6.66
N GLY A 85 -8.64 -4.60 5.73
CA GLY A 85 -8.81 -3.22 5.29
C GLY A 85 -10.07 -3.01 4.46
N ILE A 86 -10.41 -1.74 4.26
CA ILE A 86 -11.56 -1.30 3.46
C ILE A 86 -11.17 -0.05 2.67
N SER A 87 -11.62 0.04 1.43
CA SER A 87 -11.40 1.21 0.59
C SER A 87 -12.11 2.44 1.16
N ALA A 88 -11.54 3.63 0.93
CA ALA A 88 -12.07 4.89 1.44
C ALA A 88 -13.54 5.14 1.02
N ASN A 89 -13.91 4.72 -0.18
CA ASN A 89 -15.29 4.79 -0.68
C ASN A 89 -16.28 3.83 0.03
N GLY A 90 -15.78 2.92 0.88
CA GLY A 90 -16.57 1.96 1.66
C GLY A 90 -17.17 0.81 0.85
N VAL A 91 -16.71 0.59 -0.39
CA VAL A 91 -17.26 -0.43 -1.30
C VAL A 91 -16.52 -1.76 -1.21
N TYR A 92 -15.19 -1.72 -1.03
CA TYR A 92 -14.34 -2.89 -1.16
C TYR A 92 -13.63 -3.22 0.14
N ILE A 93 -13.72 -4.48 0.56
CA ILE A 93 -13.03 -5.02 1.73
C ILE A 93 -11.94 -5.96 1.25
N ILE A 94 -10.75 -5.86 1.82
CA ILE A 94 -9.64 -6.78 1.55
C ILE A 94 -9.32 -7.60 2.77
N GLY A 95 -8.70 -8.75 2.55
CA GLY A 95 -8.36 -9.66 3.61
C GLY A 95 -7.79 -10.96 3.07
N TYR A 96 -7.63 -11.94 3.94
CA TYR A 96 -7.25 -13.28 3.53
C TYR A 96 -8.25 -14.31 4.05
N ARG A 97 -8.26 -15.46 3.40
CA ARG A 97 -9.02 -16.62 3.84
C ARG A 97 -8.23 -17.91 3.67
N GLU A 98 -8.40 -18.80 4.62
CA GLU A 98 -7.86 -20.14 4.66
C GLU A 98 -8.83 -21.12 4.00
N ARG A 99 -8.34 -21.86 3.02
CA ARG A 99 -9.09 -22.92 2.33
C ARG A 99 -8.97 -24.26 3.06
N SER A 100 -9.83 -25.21 2.71
CA SER A 100 -9.84 -26.57 3.28
C SER A 100 -8.54 -27.35 3.11
N ASP A 101 -7.68 -26.93 2.18
CA ASP A 101 -6.33 -27.47 1.96
C ASP A 101 -5.24 -26.75 2.76
N PHE A 102 -5.63 -25.91 3.73
CA PHE A 102 -4.75 -25.10 4.59
C PHE A 102 -3.92 -24.05 3.86
N THR A 103 -4.31 -23.67 2.63
CA THR A 103 -3.70 -22.55 1.92
C THR A 103 -4.42 -21.24 2.19
N PHE A 104 -3.67 -20.13 2.24
CA PHE A 104 -4.21 -18.79 2.36
C PHE A 104 -4.37 -18.14 0.98
N SER A 105 -5.47 -17.42 0.79
CA SER A 105 -5.69 -16.56 -0.37
C SER A 105 -6.06 -15.18 0.10
N GLY A 106 -5.36 -14.16 -0.41
CA GLY A 106 -5.89 -12.81 -0.39
C GLY A 106 -7.17 -12.74 -1.22
N PHE A 107 -8.06 -11.84 -0.80
CA PHE A 107 -9.29 -11.53 -1.49
C PHE A 107 -9.54 -10.02 -1.52
N ARG A 108 -10.40 -9.63 -2.47
CA ARG A 108 -11.16 -8.38 -2.45
C ARG A 108 -12.64 -8.70 -2.55
N TRP A 109 -13.44 -8.19 -1.63
CA TRP A 109 -14.88 -8.45 -1.52
C TRP A 109 -15.68 -7.16 -1.74
N SER A 110 -16.86 -7.28 -2.34
CA SER A 110 -17.87 -6.23 -2.30
C SER A 110 -19.27 -6.82 -2.15
N PRO A 111 -20.26 -6.06 -1.66
CA PRO A 111 -21.64 -6.53 -1.60
C PRO A 111 -22.22 -6.87 -2.97
N ALA A 112 -21.73 -6.22 -4.04
CA ALA A 112 -22.25 -6.40 -5.40
C ALA A 112 -21.65 -7.61 -6.12
N SER A 113 -20.39 -7.93 -5.86
CA SER A 113 -19.64 -8.99 -6.57
C SER A 113 -19.30 -10.20 -5.72
N GLY A 114 -19.49 -10.13 -4.41
CA GLY A 114 -18.95 -11.12 -3.47
C GLY A 114 -17.42 -11.14 -3.48
N PHE A 115 -16.85 -12.29 -3.11
CA PHE A 115 -15.41 -12.49 -3.05
C PHE A 115 -14.77 -12.61 -4.43
N HIS A 116 -13.68 -11.88 -4.61
CA HIS A 116 -12.70 -12.08 -5.66
C HIS A 116 -11.38 -12.54 -5.05
N ASP A 117 -11.09 -13.84 -5.14
CA ASP A 117 -9.81 -14.40 -4.70
C ASP A 117 -8.68 -14.06 -5.67
N PHE A 118 -7.53 -13.69 -5.13
CA PHE A 118 -6.32 -13.48 -5.94
C PHE A 118 -5.72 -14.81 -6.43
N ASN A 119 -6.04 -15.94 -5.80
CA ASN A 119 -5.62 -17.29 -6.20
C ASN A 119 -4.11 -17.42 -6.47
N SER A 120 -3.30 -16.69 -5.71
CA SER A 120 -1.85 -16.70 -5.82
C SER A 120 -1.23 -16.71 -4.43
N PRO A 121 -0.23 -17.58 -4.16
CA PRO A 121 0.50 -17.56 -2.89
C PRO A 121 1.28 -16.25 -2.69
N ASP A 122 1.61 -15.55 -3.78
CA ASP A 122 2.27 -14.25 -3.75
C ASP A 122 1.35 -13.11 -3.28
N ALA A 123 0.04 -13.35 -3.24
CA ALA A 123 -0.95 -12.41 -2.73
C ALA A 123 -1.75 -13.01 -1.56
N SER A 124 -1.06 -13.63 -0.60
CA SER A 124 -1.68 -14.29 0.56
C SER A 124 -1.94 -13.36 1.74
N GLY A 125 -1.25 -12.21 1.83
CA GLY A 125 -1.39 -11.24 2.92
C GLY A 125 -1.61 -9.80 2.43
N PRO A 126 -2.79 -9.46 1.88
CA PRO A 126 -3.13 -8.07 1.58
C PRO A 126 -3.19 -7.24 2.87
N ARG A 127 -2.66 -6.02 2.79
CA ARG A 127 -2.51 -5.06 3.92
C ARG A 127 -3.23 -3.74 3.67
N ALA A 128 -3.16 -3.20 2.45
CA ALA A 128 -3.73 -1.91 2.11
C ALA A 128 -4.41 -1.90 0.75
N ILE A 129 -5.29 -0.92 0.54
CA ILE A 129 -6.15 -0.79 -0.64
C ILE A 129 -6.33 0.70 -0.98
N SER A 130 -6.32 1.04 -2.27
CA SER A 130 -6.56 2.42 -2.75
C SER A 130 -7.98 2.92 -2.43
N ASP A 131 -8.21 4.22 -2.55
CA ASP A 131 -9.48 4.86 -2.14
C ASP A 131 -10.69 4.33 -2.92
N ASP A 132 -10.48 4.07 -4.21
CA ASP A 132 -11.47 3.47 -5.12
C ASP A 132 -11.52 1.93 -5.03
N GLY A 133 -10.53 1.35 -4.37
CA GLY A 133 -10.31 -0.06 -4.23
C GLY A 133 -9.81 -0.79 -5.46
N SER A 134 -9.26 -0.09 -6.46
CA SER A 134 -8.73 -0.70 -7.69
C SER A 134 -7.34 -1.34 -7.52
N VAL A 135 -6.56 -0.89 -6.54
CA VAL A 135 -5.22 -1.39 -6.23
C VAL A 135 -5.19 -1.95 -4.82
N VAL A 136 -4.69 -3.19 -4.68
CA VAL A 136 -4.48 -3.86 -3.39
C VAL A 136 -3.01 -4.20 -3.24
N VAL A 137 -2.43 -3.96 -2.07
CA VAL A 137 -1.01 -4.23 -1.81
C VAL A 137 -0.83 -5.04 -0.55
N GLY A 138 0.29 -5.73 -0.46
CA GLY A 138 0.66 -6.50 0.72
C GLY A 138 1.91 -7.32 0.48
N SER A 139 1.99 -8.47 1.15
CA SER A 139 3.09 -9.42 0.99
C SER A 139 2.59 -10.86 0.89
N GLY A 140 3.31 -11.69 0.14
CA GLY A 140 3.09 -13.13 0.05
C GLY A 140 4.39 -13.92 -0.06
N SER A 141 4.35 -15.08 -0.71
CA SER A 141 5.51 -15.99 -0.81
C SER A 141 6.75 -15.38 -1.46
N SER A 142 6.58 -14.55 -2.48
CA SER A 142 7.69 -13.95 -3.23
C SER A 142 8.05 -12.52 -2.80
N GLY A 143 7.43 -12.01 -1.74
CA GLY A 143 7.66 -10.65 -1.23
C GLY A 143 6.46 -9.72 -1.41
N ALA A 144 6.74 -8.43 -1.55
CA ALA A 144 5.72 -7.40 -1.72
C ALA A 144 4.98 -7.61 -3.05
N PHE A 145 3.67 -7.39 -3.04
CA PHE A 145 2.85 -7.49 -4.24
C PHE A 145 1.94 -6.28 -4.41
N LYS A 146 1.53 -6.08 -5.66
CA LYS A 146 0.42 -5.22 -6.07
C LYS A 146 -0.58 -6.08 -6.86
N TRP A 147 -1.85 -5.94 -6.57
CA TRP A 147 -2.93 -6.56 -7.33
C TRP A 147 -3.82 -5.49 -7.96
N THR A 148 -4.20 -5.72 -9.22
CA THR A 148 -5.28 -4.99 -9.89
C THR A 148 -6.22 -5.96 -10.58
N SER A 149 -7.47 -5.56 -10.82
CA SER A 149 -8.40 -6.41 -11.58
C SER A 149 -8.00 -6.62 -13.05
N SER A 150 -7.20 -5.71 -13.61
CA SER A 150 -6.77 -5.77 -15.02
C SER A 150 -5.53 -6.62 -15.25
N SER A 151 -4.57 -6.60 -14.32
CA SER A 151 -3.29 -7.29 -14.47
C SER A 151 -3.09 -8.47 -13.52
N GLY A 152 -3.98 -8.66 -12.54
CA GLY A 152 -3.83 -9.69 -11.53
C GLY A 152 -2.74 -9.33 -10.52
N VAL A 153 -2.05 -10.35 -10.00
CA VAL A 153 -0.99 -10.20 -8.99
C VAL A 153 0.34 -9.94 -9.68
N GLU A 154 0.99 -8.84 -9.30
CA GLU A 154 2.35 -8.46 -9.70
C GLU A 154 3.25 -8.46 -8.46
N VAL A 155 4.39 -9.14 -8.52
CA VAL A 155 5.42 -9.05 -7.48
C VAL A 155 6.21 -7.77 -7.69
N LEU A 156 6.36 -6.97 -6.65
CA LEU A 156 7.12 -5.73 -6.70
C LEU A 156 8.63 -6.02 -6.60
N PRO A 157 9.47 -5.27 -7.33
CA PRO A 157 10.91 -5.51 -7.34
C PRO A 157 11.52 -5.30 -5.95
N GLY A 158 12.45 -6.17 -5.56
CA GLY A 158 13.09 -6.17 -4.26
C GLY A 158 13.20 -7.58 -3.68
N VAL A 159 14.02 -7.73 -2.63
CA VAL A 159 14.22 -9.00 -1.94
C VAL A 159 13.76 -8.85 -0.50
N SER A 160 13.11 -9.89 0.04
CA SER A 160 12.54 -9.86 1.40
C SER A 160 11.68 -8.60 1.62
N SER A 161 10.85 -8.29 0.63
CA SER A 161 10.08 -7.06 0.57
C SER A 161 8.68 -7.20 1.15
N TYR A 162 8.16 -6.09 1.67
CA TYR A 162 6.81 -5.98 2.24
C TYR A 162 6.21 -4.65 1.81
N ALA A 163 4.99 -4.66 1.24
CA ALA A 163 4.20 -3.45 1.05
C ALA A 163 3.28 -3.24 2.25
N SER A 164 3.29 -2.02 2.79
CA SER A 164 2.56 -1.64 4.01
C SER A 164 1.35 -0.77 3.71
N ASP A 165 1.48 0.14 2.74
CA ASP A 165 0.44 1.14 2.44
C ASP A 165 0.52 1.64 0.99
N VAL A 166 -0.54 2.28 0.51
CA VAL A 166 -0.68 2.77 -0.87
C VAL A 166 -1.44 4.10 -0.91
N THR A 167 -1.08 4.99 -1.84
CA THR A 167 -1.81 6.25 -2.08
C THR A 167 -3.26 6.01 -2.50
N GLY A 168 -4.10 7.03 -2.31
CA GLY A 168 -5.53 6.95 -2.61
C GLY A 168 -5.81 6.64 -4.08
N ASP A 169 -4.92 7.08 -4.98
CA ASP A 169 -4.97 6.81 -6.42
C ASP A 169 -4.27 5.51 -6.84
N GLY A 170 -3.68 4.77 -5.89
CA GLY A 170 -3.01 3.49 -6.16
C GLY A 170 -1.62 3.59 -6.81
N ARG A 171 -1.07 4.80 -7.01
CA ARG A 171 0.17 4.99 -7.79
C ARG A 171 1.45 4.79 -7.01
N ILE A 172 1.47 5.10 -5.72
CA ILE A 172 2.66 5.01 -4.89
C ILE A 172 2.41 4.02 -3.76
N ILE A 173 3.32 3.07 -3.62
CA ILE A 173 3.28 2.02 -2.59
C ILE A 173 4.48 2.23 -1.69
N VAL A 174 4.32 2.08 -0.38
CA VAL A 174 5.43 2.16 0.58
C VAL A 174 5.53 0.90 1.41
N GLY A 175 6.72 0.64 1.92
CA GLY A 175 6.99 -0.50 2.78
C GLY A 175 8.48 -0.68 3.06
N SER A 176 8.97 -1.89 2.91
CA SER A 176 10.40 -2.18 3.04
C SER A 176 10.89 -3.22 2.04
N SER A 177 12.17 -3.15 1.70
CA SER A 177 12.91 -4.16 0.95
C SER A 177 14.29 -4.29 1.59
N GLU A 178 14.79 -5.51 1.75
CA GLU A 178 16.13 -5.77 2.30
C GLU A 178 16.39 -5.09 3.66
N GLY A 179 15.33 -4.88 4.45
CA GLY A 179 15.41 -4.24 5.76
C GLY A 179 15.39 -2.70 5.76
N LEU A 180 15.24 -2.06 4.59
CA LEU A 180 15.19 -0.60 4.47
C LEU A 180 13.83 -0.11 3.97
N ALA A 181 13.42 1.06 4.44
CA ALA A 181 12.24 1.77 4.00
C ALA A 181 12.31 1.97 2.48
N THR A 182 11.26 1.57 1.78
CA THR A 182 11.25 1.50 0.33
C THR A 182 9.92 2.01 -0.20
N MET A 183 9.96 2.67 -1.35
CA MET A 183 8.80 3.11 -2.11
C MET A 183 8.82 2.48 -3.51
N TRP A 184 7.65 2.10 -4.01
CA TRP A 184 7.45 1.67 -5.39
C TRP A 184 6.52 2.62 -6.11
N THR A 185 6.88 2.98 -7.34
CA THR A 185 6.11 3.90 -8.17
C THR A 185 5.23 3.15 -9.17
N ALA A 186 4.24 3.84 -9.76
CA ALA A 186 3.37 3.29 -10.79
C ALA A 186 4.13 2.74 -12.01
N SER A 187 5.33 3.28 -12.29
CA SER A 187 6.19 2.80 -13.38
C SER A 187 7.01 1.55 -13.01
N GLY A 188 6.77 0.95 -11.85
CA GLY A 188 7.51 -0.22 -11.36
C GLY A 188 8.87 0.09 -10.73
N ALA A 189 9.31 1.36 -10.70
CA ALA A 189 10.60 1.70 -10.09
C ALA A 189 10.55 1.52 -8.58
N ARG A 190 11.60 0.90 -8.02
CA ARG A 190 11.85 0.78 -6.58
C ARG A 190 12.81 1.89 -6.16
N ILE A 191 12.50 2.55 -5.06
CA ILE A 191 13.27 3.64 -4.47
C ILE A 191 13.53 3.31 -3.01
N THR A 192 14.76 3.00 -2.66
CA THR A 192 15.19 2.82 -1.27
C THR A 192 15.33 4.19 -0.63
N LEU A 193 14.60 4.43 0.46
CA LEU A 193 14.57 5.71 1.17
C LEU A 193 15.73 5.83 2.17
N GLY A 194 16.33 4.70 2.55
CA GLY A 194 17.42 4.64 3.51
C GLY A 194 16.94 4.59 4.97
N ALA A 195 17.89 4.69 5.91
CA ALA A 195 17.65 4.71 7.35
C ALA A 195 18.18 6.02 7.95
N LEU A 196 17.79 6.36 9.18
CA LEU A 196 18.39 7.50 9.86
C LEU A 196 19.85 7.20 10.23
N PRO A 197 20.75 8.21 10.30
CA PRO A 197 22.16 8.02 10.62
C PRO A 197 22.37 7.15 11.87
N GLY A 198 23.24 6.16 11.73
CA GLY A 198 23.57 5.18 12.75
C GLY A 198 22.66 3.95 12.81
N ASP A 199 21.57 3.92 12.03
CA ASP A 199 20.71 2.75 11.90
C ASP A 199 20.97 2.02 10.58
N SER A 200 20.80 0.70 10.59
CA SER A 200 20.94 -0.15 9.40
C SER A 200 19.62 -0.74 8.91
N ALA A 201 18.50 -0.33 9.52
CA ALA A 201 17.18 -0.85 9.19
C ALA A 201 16.15 0.26 9.31
N SER A 202 15.17 0.24 8.42
CA SER A 202 14.05 1.17 8.44
C SER A 202 12.84 0.55 7.74
N TYR A 203 11.66 1.06 8.08
CA TYR A 203 10.38 0.56 7.58
C TYR A 203 9.44 1.75 7.35
N ALA A 204 8.97 1.92 6.12
CA ALA A 204 7.86 2.83 5.87
C ALA A 204 6.55 2.11 6.24
N SER A 205 5.79 2.72 7.14
CA SER A 205 4.56 2.12 7.69
C SER A 205 3.28 2.74 7.13
N GLY A 206 3.36 3.93 6.54
CA GLY A 206 2.20 4.59 5.97
C GLY A 206 2.56 5.72 5.01
N ILE A 207 1.63 6.02 4.10
CA ILE A 207 1.70 7.12 3.16
C ILE A 207 0.36 7.87 3.14
N SER A 208 0.39 9.20 3.04
CA SER A 208 -0.85 9.97 2.88
C SER A 208 -1.52 9.65 1.55
N ALA A 209 -2.85 9.78 1.48
CA ALA A 209 -3.60 9.47 0.26
C ALA A 209 -3.14 10.28 -0.97
N ASP A 210 -2.63 11.49 -0.76
CA ASP A 210 -2.06 12.37 -1.79
C ASP A 210 -0.57 12.14 -2.08
N GLY A 211 0.07 11.19 -1.38
CA GLY A 211 1.49 10.86 -1.52
C GLY A 211 2.47 11.87 -0.91
N SER A 212 1.99 12.96 -0.30
CA SER A 212 2.84 14.06 0.20
C SER A 212 3.65 13.73 1.45
N VAL A 213 3.24 12.72 2.22
CA VAL A 213 3.87 12.35 3.49
C VAL A 213 4.05 10.84 3.59
N ILE A 214 5.28 10.40 3.88
CA ILE A 214 5.59 9.02 4.27
C ILE A 214 6.01 9.03 5.73
N VAL A 215 5.53 8.06 6.52
CA VAL A 215 5.93 7.87 7.92
C VAL A 215 6.46 6.46 8.14
N GLY A 216 7.29 6.31 9.16
CA GLY A 216 7.87 5.01 9.46
C GLY A 216 8.78 5.01 10.68
N THR A 217 9.55 3.93 10.80
CA THR A 217 10.53 3.73 11.88
C THR A 217 11.90 3.38 11.33
N SER A 218 12.95 3.90 11.96
CA SER A 218 14.36 3.57 11.74
C SER A 218 14.95 2.95 13.00
N GLY A 219 15.83 1.97 12.83
CA GLY A 219 16.34 1.14 13.91
C GLY A 219 15.20 0.47 14.68
N SER A 220 15.36 0.34 16.01
CA SER A 220 14.36 -0.32 16.85
C SER A 220 13.25 0.59 17.37
N SER A 221 13.35 1.91 17.22
CA SER A 221 12.41 2.82 17.92
C SER A 221 12.31 4.26 17.39
N ARG A 222 13.10 4.66 16.38
CA ARG A 222 13.12 6.07 15.96
C ARG A 222 12.07 6.30 14.88
N ALA A 223 11.04 7.08 15.16
CA ALA A 223 10.10 7.48 14.12
C ALA A 223 10.77 8.42 13.11
N PHE A 224 10.41 8.30 11.83
CA PHE A 224 10.73 9.28 10.80
C PHE A 224 9.47 9.72 10.06
N ARG A 225 9.57 10.90 9.44
CA ARG A 225 8.60 11.43 8.49
C ARG A 225 9.35 12.04 7.32
N ILE A 226 8.96 11.67 6.12
CA ILE A 226 9.43 12.24 4.85
C ILE A 226 8.30 13.11 4.32
N THR A 227 8.62 14.31 3.87
CA THR A 227 7.64 15.25 3.30
C THR A 227 8.09 15.69 1.93
N LYS A 228 7.16 15.66 0.97
CA LYS A 228 7.34 16.31 -0.33
C LYS A 228 7.57 17.81 -0.11
N LEU A 229 8.68 18.35 -0.61
CA LEU A 229 8.88 19.79 -0.77
C LEU A 229 8.85 20.12 -2.26
N VAL A 230 7.73 20.73 -2.65
CA VAL A 230 7.45 21.58 -3.83
C VAL A 230 7.63 20.95 -5.22
N ASP A 231 6.57 21.00 -6.03
CA ASP A 231 6.65 20.89 -7.48
C ASP A 231 7.52 22.04 -8.01
N VAL A 232 8.69 21.73 -8.55
CA VAL A 232 9.48 22.74 -9.28
C VAL A 232 8.88 22.87 -10.67
N GLU A 233 8.05 23.89 -10.90
CA GLU A 233 7.75 24.35 -12.26
C GLU A 233 9.08 24.73 -12.92
N VAL A 234 9.53 23.90 -13.86
CA VAL A 234 10.63 24.27 -14.74
C VAL A 234 10.03 25.21 -15.79
N ASP A 235 10.31 26.50 -15.67
CA ASP A 235 9.91 27.50 -16.67
C ASP A 235 10.65 27.22 -17.98
N ASP A 236 9.94 26.68 -18.98
CA ASP A 236 10.44 26.38 -20.33
C ASP A 236 10.96 27.65 -21.07
N ALA A 237 10.76 28.85 -20.51
CA ALA A 237 11.14 30.11 -21.15
C ALA A 237 12.66 30.37 -21.23
N ALA A 238 13.53 29.56 -20.62
CA ALA A 238 14.97 29.80 -20.62
C ALA A 238 15.76 29.08 -21.74
N ASN A 239 15.13 28.19 -22.52
CA ASN A 239 15.86 27.32 -23.46
C ASN A 239 15.44 27.48 -24.93
N GLU A 240 15.34 28.72 -25.40
CA GLU A 240 15.44 28.99 -26.83
C GLU A 240 16.91 28.95 -27.27
N LYS A 241 17.21 27.98 -28.15
CA LYS A 241 18.46 27.78 -28.92
C LYS A 241 19.52 26.90 -28.25
N ASP A 242 19.30 25.60 -28.33
CA ASP A 242 20.23 24.79 -29.11
C ASP A 242 19.48 23.62 -29.75
N HIS A 243 19.18 23.78 -31.04
CA HIS A 243 18.83 22.66 -31.90
C HIS A 243 20.10 21.84 -32.07
N ASN A 244 20.11 20.62 -31.50
CA ASN A 244 20.83 19.42 -31.98
C ASN A 244 21.44 18.60 -30.83
N THR A 245 20.61 17.94 -30.03
CA THR A 245 20.98 16.66 -29.38
C THR A 245 19.74 15.83 -29.11
N ASP A 246 19.78 14.58 -29.55
CA ASP A 246 18.77 13.55 -29.35
C ASP A 246 18.37 13.40 -27.87
N SER A 247 17.10 13.04 -27.68
CA SER A 247 16.44 12.64 -26.44
C SER A 247 17.35 12.16 -25.32
N TYR A 248 17.41 12.91 -24.23
CA TYR A 248 18.00 12.47 -22.98
C TYR A 248 16.92 12.40 -21.89
N THR A 249 16.51 11.19 -21.51
CA THR A 249 15.91 10.94 -20.20
C THR A 249 17.04 10.85 -19.18
N PHE A 250 17.49 12.00 -18.67
CA PHE A 250 18.35 12.02 -17.49
C PHE A 250 17.49 12.31 -16.26
N ALA A 251 17.59 11.43 -15.26
CA ALA A 251 17.38 11.85 -13.89
C ALA A 251 18.64 12.64 -13.51
N ASP A 252 18.53 13.97 -13.38
CA ASP A 252 19.61 14.76 -12.81
C ASP A 252 19.41 14.79 -11.29
N VAL A 253 20.41 14.29 -10.57
CA VAL A 253 20.58 14.54 -9.14
C VAL A 253 21.06 15.99 -9.04
N LEU A 254 20.15 16.92 -8.71
CA LEU A 254 20.50 18.34 -8.58
C LEU A 254 21.35 18.60 -7.33
N ASP A 255 21.18 17.76 -6.30
CA ASP A 255 21.96 17.68 -5.05
C ASP A 255 21.58 16.41 -4.26
N ASP A 256 22.16 16.23 -3.07
CA ASP A 256 21.96 15.09 -2.15
C ASP A 256 20.51 14.84 -1.72
N ARG A 257 19.54 15.69 -2.12
CA ARG A 257 18.17 15.69 -1.59
C ARG A 257 17.08 15.82 -2.64
N THR A 258 17.42 15.75 -3.93
CA THR A 258 16.48 16.05 -5.01
C THR A 258 16.60 15.03 -6.16
N ILE A 259 15.53 14.27 -6.41
CA ILE A 259 15.38 13.47 -7.64
C ILE A 259 14.46 14.23 -8.58
N VAL A 260 14.90 14.44 -9.82
CA VAL A 260 14.07 15.00 -10.89
C VAL A 260 13.84 13.93 -11.95
N ARG A 261 12.59 13.60 -12.28
CA ARG A 261 12.27 12.90 -13.54
C ARG A 261 12.00 13.94 -14.63
N ARG A 262 12.81 13.97 -15.69
CA ARG A 262 12.50 14.73 -16.91
C ARG A 262 11.79 13.83 -17.92
N GLY A 263 10.52 14.10 -18.20
CA GLY A 263 9.79 13.50 -19.31
C GLY A 263 9.41 14.57 -20.32
N HIS A 264 10.11 14.66 -21.45
CA HIS A 264 9.68 15.49 -22.59
C HIS A 264 9.20 14.58 -23.72
N LYS A 265 7.95 14.77 -24.16
CA LYS A 265 7.43 14.19 -25.40
C LYS A 265 7.60 15.26 -26.50
N PRO A 266 8.42 15.05 -27.54
CA PRO A 266 8.60 16.06 -28.56
C PRO A 266 7.28 16.33 -29.30
N GLY A 267 6.80 17.58 -29.27
CA GLY A 267 5.77 18.07 -30.20
C GLY A 267 4.38 18.38 -29.64
N GLU A 268 4.10 18.14 -28.36
CA GLU A 268 2.86 18.59 -27.71
C GLU A 268 3.21 19.22 -26.38
N GLY A 269 2.76 20.46 -26.12
CA GLY A 269 3.05 21.21 -24.89
C GLY A 269 2.45 20.53 -23.65
N GLY A 270 3.14 19.50 -23.16
CA GLY A 270 2.81 18.77 -21.94
C GLY A 270 3.49 19.41 -20.73
N THR A 271 2.74 19.54 -19.65
CA THR A 271 3.24 19.91 -18.32
C THR A 271 4.25 18.87 -17.83
N LEU A 272 5.36 19.36 -17.26
CA LEU A 272 6.39 18.55 -16.63
C LEU A 272 6.04 18.31 -15.15
N ASP A 273 5.62 17.10 -14.79
CA ASP A 273 5.44 16.72 -13.39
C ASP A 273 6.80 16.29 -12.81
N VAL A 274 7.33 17.09 -11.88
CA VAL A 274 8.57 16.81 -11.15
C VAL A 274 8.22 16.38 -9.72
N ASP A 275 8.39 15.10 -9.41
CA ASP A 275 8.24 14.61 -8.03
C ASP A 275 9.57 14.70 -7.27
N VAL A 276 9.69 15.72 -6.42
CA VAL A 276 10.82 15.87 -5.48
C VAL A 276 10.51 15.18 -4.16
N LEU A 277 11.33 14.22 -3.75
CA LEU A 277 11.27 13.57 -2.44
C LEU A 277 12.37 14.12 -1.53
N VAL A 278 12.00 14.79 -0.43
CA VAL A 278 12.96 15.24 0.58
C VAL A 278 12.86 14.35 1.81
N ALA A 279 13.82 13.44 1.97
CA ALA A 279 13.96 12.60 3.15
C ALA A 279 14.81 13.29 4.21
N GLU A 280 14.22 14.22 4.96
CA GLU A 280 14.95 14.98 5.98
C GLU A 280 15.58 14.05 7.04
N GLY A 281 16.92 14.06 7.10
CA GLY A 281 17.69 13.39 8.15
C GLY A 281 17.91 11.90 7.94
N MET A 282 17.64 11.34 6.77
CA MET A 282 18.08 9.99 6.39
C MET A 282 19.56 9.99 5.97
N ASP A 283 20.20 8.82 6.01
CA ASP A 283 21.57 8.60 5.55
C ASP A 283 21.58 8.46 4.02
N ASP A 284 22.06 9.50 3.35
CA ASP A 284 22.06 9.63 1.89
C ASP A 284 22.88 8.52 1.20
N SER A 285 23.81 7.86 1.91
CA SER A 285 24.60 6.75 1.36
C SER A 285 23.79 5.48 1.10
N GLN A 286 22.58 5.40 1.65
CA GLN A 286 21.67 4.27 1.50
C GLN A 286 20.57 4.55 0.47
N PHE A 287 20.58 5.73 -0.15
CA PHE A 287 19.59 6.12 -1.13
C PHE A 287 19.87 5.43 -2.48
N GLU A 288 19.00 4.52 -2.89
CA GLU A 288 19.15 3.78 -4.15
C GLU A 288 17.89 3.90 -5.01
N LEU A 289 18.08 4.24 -6.27
CA LEU A 289 17.05 4.25 -7.30
C LEU A 289 17.29 3.07 -8.25
N SER A 290 16.34 2.14 -8.33
CA SER A 290 16.35 1.13 -9.37
C SER A 290 15.18 1.32 -10.32
N PHE A 291 15.50 1.38 -11.62
CA PHE A 291 14.52 1.47 -12.68
C PHE A 291 14.63 0.22 -13.55
N GLU A 292 13.51 -0.43 -13.84
CA GLU A 292 13.44 -1.31 -15.00
C GLU A 292 13.17 -0.44 -16.23
N ALA A 293 14.22 -0.17 -17.01
CA ALA A 293 14.06 0.48 -18.30
C ALA A 293 13.49 -0.52 -19.32
N THR A 294 12.17 -0.53 -19.52
CA THR A 294 11.59 -1.17 -20.70
C THR A 294 11.82 -0.26 -21.92
N HIS A 295 12.97 -0.40 -22.57
CA HIS A 295 13.16 0.14 -23.92
C HIS A 295 12.52 -0.83 -24.93
N GLU A 296 11.34 -0.50 -25.43
CA GLU A 296 10.85 -1.08 -26.69
C GLU A 296 11.56 -0.39 -27.85
N PHE A 297 12.68 -0.95 -28.30
CA PHE A 297 13.12 -0.76 -29.68
C PHE A 297 12.43 -1.83 -30.52
N GLU A 298 11.72 -1.43 -31.59
CA GLU A 298 11.27 -2.37 -32.62
C GLU A 298 12.49 -3.17 -33.13
N GLY A 299 12.56 -4.46 -32.77
CA GLY A 299 13.47 -5.43 -33.38
C GLY A 299 14.74 -5.82 -32.61
N GLN A 300 14.93 -5.47 -31.32
CA GLN A 300 16.00 -6.06 -30.50
C GLN A 300 15.53 -6.49 -29.11
N SER A 301 16.08 -7.61 -28.63
CA SER A 301 15.78 -8.18 -27.31
C SER A 301 16.15 -7.21 -26.17
N PRO A 302 15.37 -7.16 -25.07
CA PRO A 302 15.64 -6.26 -23.95
C PRO A 302 16.99 -6.58 -23.32
N VAL A 303 17.83 -5.56 -23.10
CA VAL A 303 19.04 -5.67 -22.28
C VAL A 303 18.80 -4.81 -21.03
N GLY A 304 18.46 -5.45 -19.93
CA GLY A 304 18.41 -4.79 -18.62
C GLY A 304 19.82 -4.34 -18.22
N ARG A 305 19.98 -3.06 -17.87
CA ARG A 305 21.16 -2.56 -17.18
C ARG A 305 20.72 -1.86 -15.90
N GLU A 306 21.22 -2.38 -14.79
CA GLU A 306 21.20 -1.74 -13.48
C GLU A 306 22.24 -0.61 -13.49
N ILE A 307 21.85 0.61 -13.09
CA ILE A 307 22.75 1.74 -12.92
C ILE A 307 22.78 2.05 -11.42
N GLN A 308 23.92 1.79 -10.78
CA GLN A 308 24.22 2.25 -9.43
C GLN A 308 24.85 3.65 -9.52
N PHE A 309 24.38 4.60 -8.71
CA PHE A 309 24.97 5.93 -8.56
C PHE A 309 25.87 5.98 -7.32
#